data_AF-A0A952NQ16-F1
#
_entry.id   AF-A0A952NQ16-F1
#
_cell.length_a   1.000
_cell.length_b   1.000
_cell.length_c   1.000
_cell.angle_alpha   90.00
_cell.angle_beta   90.00
_cell.angle_gamma   90.00
#
_symmetry.space_group_name_H-M   'P 1'
#
loop_
_entity.id
_entity.type
_entity.pdbx_description
1 polymer ?
#
loop_
_entity_poly.entity_id
_entity_poly.type
_entity_poly.pdbx_seq_one_letter_code
_entity_poly.pdbx_strand_id
1 'polypeptide(L)'
;MKRRAQLIMFLLAVGYYVGCAPVEFNKDNNCGANCVSVNGKKEYRYAVTPNSGKVDILFVDDNSGSMSFEQNAIANRFSTFIATLDSKNIDYRIGIITTDVSGGSNPARAINRNGALQDGRLIEFSNSFPSHSGTGLYYITPATANKTALFANTIRRPETLTCEAFLANNPSAGQTSSAYQANCPSPDESGIYAANMTVQNNPNGFIRSDAHLAIVFIGDEDERSSLYHQTASYALAVADLPQALINKVEATYPGKSLKMHSIIVRPGALTVSPQEASNRFAMINAGGGVNASYAPQTFFSGGDAGCLNIQSNQTNGVLGSYGYLYALATRLTGGVEGDICASDYGSQLANIGDNIGESFAQRTLYCANPGQIDLQTPMVTFTPANNGNAYSISGNIIHFNPNLAPGTQAYLQYTCPE
;
A
#
# COMPACT_ATOMS: atom_id res chain seq x y z
N MET A 1 92.98 1.74 -0.54
CA MET A 1 92.34 1.44 0.76
C MET A 1 91.61 2.70 1.24
N LYS A 2 90.34 2.55 1.66
CA LYS A 2 89.53 3.45 2.52
C LYS A 2 88.98 4.80 1.99
N ARG A 3 87.65 4.86 2.14
CA ARG A 3 86.63 5.93 2.00
C ARG A 3 86.83 7.14 2.92
N ARG A 4 86.23 8.28 2.55
CA ARG A 4 85.05 8.95 3.19
C ARG A 4 84.81 10.30 2.49
N ALA A 5 83.69 10.50 1.81
CA ALA A 5 82.37 10.95 2.30
C ALA A 5 82.16 12.44 1.95
N GLN A 6 81.29 12.73 0.98
CA GLN A 6 80.85 14.09 0.67
C GLN A 6 79.31 14.15 0.60
N LEU A 7 78.85 15.24 1.21
CA LEU A 7 77.51 15.79 1.38
C LEU A 7 76.79 15.98 0.04
N ILE A 8 75.48 15.64 -0.05
CA ILE A 8 74.62 16.19 -1.11
C ILE A 8 73.29 16.65 -0.50
N MET A 9 72.98 17.89 -0.87
CA MET A 9 71.91 18.80 -0.46
C MET A 9 70.59 18.49 -1.19
N PHE A 10 69.47 18.61 -0.48
CA PHE A 10 68.10 18.42 -0.96
C PHE A 10 67.67 19.52 -1.95
N LEU A 11 66.96 19.13 -3.01
CA LEU A 11 66.16 20.02 -3.87
C LEU A 11 64.76 19.41 -4.08
N LEU A 12 63.75 20.18 -3.68
CA LEU A 12 62.32 19.91 -3.77
C LEU A 12 61.82 19.99 -5.23
N ALA A 13 61.04 19.00 -5.67
CA ALA A 13 60.19 19.08 -6.85
C ALA A 13 58.71 19.04 -6.42
N VAL A 14 57.98 20.10 -6.71
CA VAL A 14 56.54 20.25 -6.47
C VAL A 14 55.79 19.54 -7.60
N GLY A 15 55.06 18.47 -7.28
CA GLY A 15 54.10 17.83 -8.19
C GLY A 15 52.68 18.33 -7.89
N TYR A 16 52.02 18.94 -8.88
CA TYR A 16 50.59 19.26 -8.84
C TYR A 16 49.79 17.96 -8.86
N TYR A 17 49.22 17.57 -7.72
CA TYR A 17 48.11 16.62 -7.65
C TYR A 17 46.81 17.41 -7.76
N VAL A 18 46.08 17.22 -8.85
CA VAL A 18 44.67 17.62 -8.94
C VAL A 18 43.89 16.60 -8.10
N GLY A 19 43.66 16.94 -6.83
CA GLY A 19 42.78 16.16 -5.97
C GLY A 19 41.33 16.40 -6.36
N CYS A 20 40.65 15.36 -6.86
CA CYS A 20 39.19 15.30 -6.76
C CYS A 20 38.82 15.37 -5.27
N ALA A 21 37.94 16.31 -4.91
CA ALA A 21 37.46 16.47 -3.55
C ALA A 21 36.83 15.15 -3.05
N PRO A 22 37.00 14.79 -1.77
CA PRO A 22 36.32 13.63 -1.20
C PRO A 22 34.81 13.89 -1.20
N VAL A 23 34.04 12.99 -1.82
CA VAL A 23 32.58 12.98 -1.71
C VAL A 23 32.25 12.62 -0.27
N GLU A 24 31.66 13.55 0.49
CA GLU A 24 31.17 13.27 1.84
C GLU A 24 29.92 12.39 1.74
N PHE A 25 30.06 11.10 2.04
CA PHE A 25 28.92 10.22 2.26
C PHE A 25 28.34 10.50 3.64
N ASN A 26 27.52 11.55 3.74
CA ASN A 26 26.72 11.76 4.93
C ASN A 26 25.63 10.69 4.95
N LYS A 27 25.57 9.92 6.04
CA LYS A 27 24.54 8.90 6.23
C LYS A 27 23.22 9.63 6.47
N ASP A 28 22.48 9.88 5.40
CA ASP A 28 21.22 10.58 5.45
C ASP A 28 20.19 9.69 6.18
N ASN A 29 19.78 10.10 7.37
CA ASN A 29 18.78 9.41 8.17
C ASN A 29 17.38 9.42 7.51
N ASN A 30 17.18 10.20 6.44
CA ASN A 30 15.90 10.31 5.73
C ASN A 30 15.72 9.34 4.55
N CYS A 31 16.75 8.59 4.12
CA CYS A 31 16.66 7.85 2.84
C CYS A 31 16.72 6.31 2.92
N GLY A 32 16.66 5.71 4.12
CA GLY A 32 16.49 4.27 4.29
C GLY A 32 17.76 3.44 4.00
N ALA A 33 17.66 2.10 4.11
CA ALA A 33 18.82 1.21 4.13
C ALA A 33 19.59 1.09 2.79
N ASN A 34 18.93 1.37 1.65
CA ASN A 34 19.50 1.16 0.31
C ASN A 34 19.74 2.46 -0.45
N CYS A 35 19.78 3.60 0.25
CA CYS A 35 20.05 4.87 -0.38
C CYS A 35 21.20 5.64 0.24
N VAL A 36 21.85 6.42 -0.63
CA VAL A 36 22.87 7.41 -0.29
C VAL A 36 22.53 8.73 -0.96
N SER A 37 22.69 9.84 -0.24
CA SER A 37 22.51 11.17 -0.81
C SER A 37 23.79 11.60 -1.53
N VAL A 38 23.69 11.89 -2.82
CA VAL A 38 24.81 12.24 -3.69
C VAL A 38 24.42 13.42 -4.58
N ASN A 39 25.14 14.54 -4.45
CA ASN A 39 24.95 15.74 -5.28
C ASN A 39 23.50 16.29 -5.32
N GLY A 40 22.81 16.35 -4.19
CA GLY A 40 21.43 16.86 -4.14
C GLY A 40 20.38 15.87 -4.66
N LYS A 41 20.72 14.59 -4.76
CA LYS A 41 19.84 13.50 -5.21
C LYS A 41 19.95 12.31 -4.28
N LYS A 42 18.88 11.52 -4.19
CA LYS A 42 18.86 10.23 -3.49
C LYS A 42 19.19 9.11 -4.45
N GLU A 43 20.29 8.44 -4.25
CA GLU A 43 20.72 7.31 -5.07
C GLU A 43 20.32 5.99 -4.41
N TYR A 44 19.63 5.11 -5.14
CA TYR A 44 19.17 3.80 -4.68
C TYR A 44 19.91 2.66 -5.35
N ARG A 45 20.30 1.64 -4.57
CA ARG A 45 20.99 0.43 -5.04
C ARG A 45 20.44 -0.83 -4.39
N TYR A 46 19.86 -1.75 -5.16
CA TYR A 46 19.38 -3.03 -4.63
C TYR A 46 19.22 -4.11 -5.71
N ALA A 47 19.27 -5.37 -5.29
CA ALA A 47 18.99 -6.50 -6.16
C ALA A 47 17.51 -6.86 -6.13
N VAL A 48 16.98 -7.23 -7.30
CA VAL A 48 15.63 -7.72 -7.52
C VAL A 48 15.73 -9.16 -8.02
N THR A 49 15.22 -10.10 -7.24
CA THR A 49 15.06 -11.50 -7.64
C THR A 49 13.63 -11.75 -8.16
N PRO A 50 13.41 -12.65 -9.13
CA PRO A 50 12.11 -13.18 -9.45
C PRO A 50 11.40 -13.58 -8.17
N ASN A 51 10.15 -13.15 -8.03
CA ASN A 51 9.32 -13.64 -6.95
C ASN A 51 9.15 -15.15 -7.17
N SER A 52 9.29 -15.94 -6.11
CA SER A 52 9.29 -17.42 -6.18
C SER A 52 7.90 -18.03 -6.45
N GLY A 53 6.99 -17.28 -7.10
CA GLY A 53 5.57 -17.61 -7.18
C GLY A 53 4.81 -17.31 -5.88
N LYS A 54 5.43 -16.58 -4.94
CA LYS A 54 4.86 -16.23 -3.63
C LYS A 54 4.18 -14.87 -3.62
N VAL A 55 3.03 -14.79 -2.98
CA VAL A 55 2.28 -13.54 -2.79
C VAL A 55 1.72 -13.45 -1.38
N ASP A 56 1.85 -12.31 -0.72
CA ASP A 56 1.11 -11.97 0.49
C ASP A 56 0.04 -10.95 0.12
N ILE A 57 -1.23 -11.27 0.36
CA ILE A 57 -2.41 -10.51 -0.05
C ILE A 57 -3.12 -9.99 1.21
N LEU A 58 -3.02 -8.70 1.44
CA LEU A 58 -3.65 -8.01 2.56
C LEU A 58 -4.98 -7.39 2.09
N PHE A 59 -6.10 -7.89 2.60
CA PHE A 59 -7.38 -7.20 2.48
C PHE A 59 -7.50 -6.18 3.60
N VAL A 60 -7.79 -4.93 3.23
CA VAL A 60 -8.09 -3.83 4.15
C VAL A 60 -9.59 -3.59 4.00
N ASP A 61 -10.33 -4.09 4.99
CA ASP A 61 -11.79 -4.16 4.97
C ASP A 61 -12.38 -3.04 5.80
N ASP A 62 -13.11 -2.14 5.15
CA ASP A 62 -13.94 -1.17 5.85
C ASP A 62 -15.02 -1.91 6.65
N ASN A 63 -14.94 -1.72 7.97
CA ASN A 63 -15.83 -2.32 8.95
C ASN A 63 -16.89 -1.33 9.45
N SER A 64 -17.11 -0.22 8.76
CA SER A 64 -18.20 0.71 9.04
C SER A 64 -19.58 0.03 9.00
N GLY A 65 -20.61 0.73 9.48
CA GLY A 65 -21.98 0.20 9.52
C GLY A 65 -22.65 0.06 8.15
N SER A 66 -22.13 0.69 7.10
CA SER A 66 -22.69 0.62 5.74
C SER A 66 -22.21 -0.58 4.93
N MET A 67 -21.10 -1.20 5.32
CA MET A 67 -20.37 -2.18 4.51
C MET A 67 -20.94 -3.60 4.49
N SER A 68 -22.05 -3.88 5.17
CA SER A 68 -22.53 -5.27 5.33
C SER A 68 -22.94 -5.91 3.99
N PHE A 69 -23.46 -5.13 3.05
CA PHE A 69 -23.88 -5.61 1.74
C PHE A 69 -22.66 -6.01 0.89
N GLU A 70 -21.65 -5.15 0.86
CA GLU A 70 -20.39 -5.29 0.15
C GLU A 70 -19.58 -6.48 0.69
N GLN A 71 -19.46 -6.58 2.02
CA GLN A 71 -18.80 -7.72 2.68
C GLN A 71 -19.49 -9.06 2.33
N ASN A 72 -20.83 -9.08 2.27
CA ASN A 72 -21.57 -10.27 1.82
C ASN A 72 -21.32 -10.59 0.34
N ALA A 73 -21.29 -9.58 -0.52
CA ALA A 73 -21.05 -9.76 -1.95
C ALA A 73 -19.64 -10.31 -2.23
N ILE A 74 -18.62 -9.78 -1.54
CA ILE A 74 -17.23 -10.26 -1.62
C ILE A 74 -17.09 -11.68 -1.06
N ALA A 75 -17.70 -11.97 0.09
CA ALA A 75 -17.72 -13.32 0.67
C ALA A 75 -18.24 -14.38 -0.31
N ASN A 76 -19.25 -14.04 -1.11
CA ASN A 76 -19.87 -14.92 -2.11
C ASN A 76 -19.04 -15.12 -3.39
N ARG A 77 -17.93 -14.39 -3.57
CA ARG A 77 -17.09 -14.43 -4.78
C ARG A 77 -15.64 -14.83 -4.53
N PHE A 78 -15.25 -14.95 -3.27
CA PHE A 78 -13.90 -15.35 -2.90
C PHE A 78 -13.50 -16.74 -3.40
N SER A 79 -14.45 -17.67 -3.61
CA SER A 79 -14.16 -18.99 -4.19
C SER A 79 -13.49 -18.88 -5.57
N THR A 80 -13.97 -17.97 -6.42
CA THR A 80 -13.40 -17.73 -7.74
C THR A 80 -12.00 -17.13 -7.64
N PHE A 81 -11.79 -16.17 -6.74
CA PHE A 81 -10.49 -15.55 -6.49
C PHE A 81 -9.42 -16.59 -6.11
N ILE A 82 -9.74 -17.44 -5.12
CA ILE A 82 -8.86 -18.54 -4.70
C ILE A 82 -8.62 -19.54 -5.83
N ALA A 83 -9.65 -19.90 -6.60
CA ALA A 83 -9.51 -20.83 -7.71
C ALA A 83 -8.52 -20.29 -8.78
N THR A 84 -8.55 -18.98 -9.06
CA THR A 84 -7.57 -18.34 -9.95
C THR A 84 -6.15 -18.48 -9.41
N LEU A 85 -5.92 -18.19 -8.12
CA LEU A 85 -4.60 -18.33 -7.50
C LEU A 85 -4.11 -19.79 -7.47
N ASP A 86 -4.98 -20.73 -7.09
CA ASP A 86 -4.69 -22.17 -7.03
C ASP A 86 -4.36 -22.70 -8.45
N SER A 87 -5.09 -22.28 -9.50
CA SER A 87 -4.86 -22.68 -10.89
C SER A 87 -3.49 -22.24 -11.44
N LYS A 88 -2.95 -21.15 -10.90
CA LYS A 88 -1.64 -20.60 -11.23
C LYS A 88 -0.50 -21.14 -10.34
N ASN A 89 -0.79 -22.10 -9.45
CA ASN A 89 0.14 -22.65 -8.46
C ASN A 89 0.85 -21.57 -7.62
N ILE A 90 0.11 -20.53 -7.23
CA ILE A 90 0.63 -19.41 -6.44
C ILE A 90 0.75 -19.84 -4.97
N ASP A 91 1.91 -19.63 -4.36
CA ASP A 91 2.09 -19.79 -2.91
C ASP A 91 1.65 -18.50 -2.20
N TYR A 92 0.35 -18.40 -1.89
CA TYR A 92 -0.22 -17.20 -1.28
C TYR A 92 -0.31 -17.25 0.26
N ARG A 93 -0.31 -16.07 0.88
CA ARG A 93 -0.85 -15.81 2.21
C ARG A 93 -1.94 -14.76 2.08
N ILE A 94 -3.12 -14.97 2.65
CA ILE A 94 -4.22 -14.01 2.61
C ILE A 94 -4.60 -13.61 4.03
N GLY A 95 -4.42 -12.34 4.36
CA GLY A 95 -4.78 -11.75 5.66
C GLY A 95 -5.83 -10.66 5.51
N ILE A 96 -6.56 -10.37 6.58
CA ILE A 96 -7.57 -9.31 6.62
C ILE A 96 -7.23 -8.38 7.80
N ILE A 97 -7.29 -7.08 7.58
CA ILE A 97 -7.28 -6.02 8.62
C ILE A 97 -8.51 -5.13 8.42
N THR A 98 -8.77 -4.25 9.37
CA THR A 98 -9.78 -3.18 9.27
C THR A 98 -9.14 -1.85 8.86
N THR A 99 -9.97 -0.84 8.57
CA THR A 99 -9.56 0.57 8.39
C THR A 99 -9.34 1.30 9.73
N ASP A 100 -9.79 0.72 10.84
CA ASP A 100 -9.71 1.29 12.19
C ASP A 100 -8.26 1.50 12.67
N VAL A 101 -7.96 2.73 13.11
CA VAL A 101 -6.72 3.09 13.83
C VAL A 101 -7.09 3.56 15.23
N SER A 102 -6.29 3.16 16.23
CA SER A 102 -6.52 3.57 17.61
C SER A 102 -6.22 5.04 17.83
N GLY A 103 -7.01 5.69 18.68
CA GLY A 103 -6.86 7.11 18.98
C GLY A 103 -7.77 7.57 20.12
N GLY A 104 -7.72 8.86 20.46
CA GLY A 104 -8.58 9.43 21.51
C GLY A 104 -10.08 9.27 21.21
N SER A 105 -10.47 9.34 19.94
CA SER A 105 -11.82 9.08 19.43
C SER A 105 -12.13 7.60 19.19
N ASN A 106 -11.10 6.75 19.09
CA ASN A 106 -11.22 5.32 18.86
C ASN A 106 -10.37 4.47 19.84
N PRO A 107 -10.65 4.53 21.16
CA PRO A 107 -9.92 3.72 22.13
C PRO A 107 -10.29 2.23 22.00
N ALA A 108 -9.50 1.35 22.62
CA ALA A 108 -9.84 -0.06 22.79
C ALA A 108 -11.17 -0.20 23.57
N ARG A 109 -12.13 -0.91 22.98
CA ARG A 109 -13.50 -1.10 23.50
C ARG A 109 -14.10 -2.43 23.03
N ALA A 110 -15.22 -2.84 23.61
CA ALA A 110 -15.84 -4.13 23.29
C ALA A 110 -16.14 -4.30 21.79
N ILE A 111 -16.69 -3.27 21.13
CA ILE A 111 -17.07 -3.32 19.70
C ILE A 111 -15.86 -3.54 18.77
N ASN A 112 -14.67 -3.01 19.11
CA ASN A 112 -13.42 -3.27 18.37
C ASN A 112 -12.55 -4.37 18.99
N ARG A 113 -13.18 -5.23 19.82
CA ARG A 113 -12.56 -6.37 20.53
C ARG A 113 -11.34 -5.98 21.34
N ASN A 114 -11.49 -4.92 22.13
CA ASN A 114 -10.44 -4.35 22.98
C ASN A 114 -9.17 -4.01 22.18
N GLY A 115 -9.37 -3.43 20.99
CA GLY A 115 -8.31 -3.00 20.08
C GLY A 115 -7.76 -4.09 19.13
N ALA A 116 -8.26 -5.32 19.19
CA ALA A 116 -7.80 -6.36 18.28
C ALA A 116 -8.16 -6.09 16.80
N LEU A 117 -9.14 -5.20 16.55
CA LEU A 117 -9.60 -4.78 15.22
C LEU A 117 -9.06 -3.39 14.85
N GLN A 118 -7.85 -3.04 15.30
CA GLN A 118 -7.24 -1.74 15.05
C GLN A 118 -5.76 -1.89 14.69
N ASP A 119 -5.15 -0.80 14.22
CA ASP A 119 -3.70 -0.62 14.14
C ASP A 119 -2.98 -1.60 13.18
N GLY A 120 -3.65 -2.02 12.10
CA GLY A 120 -3.11 -2.98 11.15
C GLY A 120 -2.86 -4.37 11.75
N ARG A 121 -3.55 -4.73 12.84
CA ARG A 121 -3.52 -6.09 13.38
C ARG A 121 -4.35 -7.02 12.48
N LEU A 122 -3.78 -8.17 12.14
CA LEU A 122 -4.53 -9.19 11.41
C LEU A 122 -5.70 -9.70 12.23
N ILE A 123 -6.83 -9.83 11.56
CA ILE A 123 -8.03 -10.43 12.13
C ILE A 123 -7.86 -11.95 12.12
N GLU A 124 -8.15 -12.57 13.26
CA GLU A 124 -8.23 -14.02 13.35
C GLU A 124 -9.39 -14.54 12.49
N PHE A 125 -9.13 -15.58 11.70
CA PHE A 125 -10.15 -16.20 10.88
C PHE A 125 -11.19 -16.94 11.74
N SER A 126 -12.45 -16.89 11.32
CA SER A 126 -13.60 -17.41 12.07
C SER A 126 -14.20 -18.66 11.43
N ASN A 127 -14.59 -19.64 12.24
CA ASN A 127 -15.32 -20.83 11.76
C ASN A 127 -16.79 -20.54 11.45
N SER A 128 -17.34 -19.44 11.97
CA SER A 128 -18.74 -19.05 11.79
C SER A 128 -18.90 -17.54 11.64
N PHE A 129 -20.04 -17.14 11.09
CA PHE A 129 -20.52 -15.77 11.08
C PHE A 129 -22.03 -15.79 11.40
N PRO A 130 -22.59 -14.85 12.20
CA PRO A 130 -21.94 -13.66 12.78
C PRO A 130 -21.19 -13.91 14.10
N SER A 131 -21.32 -15.10 14.71
CA SER A 131 -20.55 -15.42 15.91
C SER A 131 -19.07 -15.58 15.56
N HIS A 132 -18.21 -14.81 16.23
CA HIS A 132 -16.77 -14.97 16.07
C HIS A 132 -16.26 -16.18 16.86
N SER A 133 -15.98 -17.26 16.14
CA SER A 133 -15.39 -18.48 16.67
C SER A 133 -13.98 -18.64 16.13
N GLY A 134 -13.02 -18.07 16.87
CA GLY A 134 -11.60 -18.03 16.50
C GLY A 134 -11.01 -19.40 16.16
N THR A 135 -10.06 -19.39 15.23
CA THR A 135 -9.38 -20.58 14.70
C THR A 135 -7.91 -20.69 15.14
N GLY A 136 -7.34 -19.63 15.70
CA GLY A 136 -5.91 -19.40 15.86
C GLY A 136 -5.17 -19.05 14.56
N LEU A 137 -5.87 -18.98 13.42
CA LEU A 137 -5.29 -18.66 12.11
C LEU A 137 -5.47 -17.18 11.79
N TYR A 138 -4.40 -16.50 11.37
CA TYR A 138 -4.42 -15.08 11.01
C TYR A 138 -4.21 -14.83 9.51
N TYR A 139 -3.87 -15.88 8.77
CA TYR A 139 -3.82 -15.84 7.31
C TYR A 139 -4.10 -17.22 6.72
N ILE A 140 -4.70 -17.22 5.53
CA ILE A 140 -4.97 -18.42 4.72
C ILE A 140 -3.78 -18.70 3.80
N THR A 141 -3.49 -19.98 3.58
CA THR A 141 -2.49 -20.48 2.62
C THR A 141 -3.12 -21.52 1.67
N PRO A 142 -2.43 -21.94 0.59
CA PRO A 142 -2.89 -23.03 -0.27
C PRO A 142 -3.25 -24.32 0.48
N ALA A 143 -2.56 -24.62 1.58
CA ALA A 143 -2.78 -25.82 2.39
C ALA A 143 -3.93 -25.67 3.42
N THR A 144 -4.49 -24.47 3.57
CA THR A 144 -5.55 -24.22 4.55
C THR A 144 -6.85 -24.91 4.14
N ALA A 145 -7.36 -25.81 4.99
CA ALA A 145 -8.65 -26.46 4.79
C ALA A 145 -9.80 -25.44 4.92
N ASN A 146 -10.87 -25.63 4.16
CA ASN A 146 -12.07 -24.79 4.20
C ASN A 146 -11.82 -23.28 3.99
N LYS A 147 -10.72 -22.92 3.30
CA LYS A 147 -10.27 -21.53 3.12
C LYS A 147 -11.34 -20.57 2.61
N THR A 148 -12.21 -21.02 1.71
CA THR A 148 -13.34 -20.20 1.20
C THR A 148 -14.33 -19.84 2.31
N ALA A 149 -14.70 -20.81 3.14
CA ALA A 149 -15.64 -20.59 4.24
C ALA A 149 -15.00 -19.72 5.33
N LEU A 150 -13.73 -19.97 5.67
CA LEU A 150 -12.98 -19.15 6.62
C LEU A 150 -12.94 -17.68 6.18
N PHE A 151 -12.58 -17.42 4.93
CA PHE A 151 -12.58 -16.05 4.40
C PHE A 151 -13.97 -15.42 4.41
N ALA A 152 -14.97 -16.13 3.88
CA ALA A 152 -16.34 -15.63 3.86
C ALA A 152 -16.85 -15.28 5.27
N ASN A 153 -16.51 -16.07 6.28
CA ASN A 153 -16.89 -15.80 7.68
C ASN A 153 -16.11 -14.65 8.32
N THR A 154 -14.94 -14.30 7.79
CA THR A 154 -14.04 -13.33 8.41
C THR A 154 -14.13 -11.95 7.76
N ILE A 155 -14.30 -11.89 6.44
CA ILE A 155 -14.52 -10.62 5.71
C ILE A 155 -15.88 -10.01 6.05
N ARG A 156 -16.86 -10.81 6.49
CA ARG A 156 -18.10 -10.27 7.07
C ARG A 156 -17.86 -9.94 8.52
N ARG A 157 -18.18 -8.72 8.93
CA ARG A 157 -17.79 -8.17 10.22
C ARG A 157 -18.96 -8.13 11.22
N PRO A 158 -18.87 -8.82 12.37
CA PRO A 158 -19.92 -8.77 13.39
C PRO A 158 -20.14 -7.36 13.95
N GLU A 159 -19.08 -6.57 14.05
CA GLU A 159 -19.13 -5.17 14.48
C GLU A 159 -19.86 -4.26 13.46
N THR A 160 -19.72 -4.53 12.15
CA THR A 160 -20.51 -3.86 11.10
C THR A 160 -22.01 -4.11 11.31
N LEU A 161 -22.42 -5.37 11.46
CA LEU A 161 -23.85 -5.71 11.69
C LEU A 161 -24.39 -5.08 12.98
N THR A 162 -23.55 -5.00 14.02
CA THR A 162 -23.92 -4.38 15.29
C THR A 162 -24.17 -2.88 15.11
N CYS A 163 -23.29 -2.19 14.38
CA CYS A 163 -23.44 -0.78 14.07
C CYS A 163 -24.65 -0.52 13.16
N GLU A 164 -24.82 -1.31 12.10
CA GLU A 164 -25.95 -1.22 11.16
C GLU A 164 -27.28 -1.34 11.90
N ALA A 165 -27.43 -2.37 12.76
CA ALA A 165 -28.64 -2.58 13.56
C ALA A 165 -28.88 -1.44 14.56
N PHE A 166 -27.81 -0.88 15.15
CA PHE A 166 -27.92 0.29 16.02
C PHE A 166 -28.43 1.52 15.26
N LEU A 167 -27.85 1.81 14.10
CA LEU A 167 -28.20 2.97 13.26
C LEU A 167 -29.60 2.87 12.67
N ALA A 168 -30.06 1.67 12.33
CA ALA A 168 -31.44 1.43 11.91
C ALA A 168 -32.47 1.88 12.97
N ASN A 169 -32.12 1.74 14.26
CA ASN A 169 -32.97 2.15 15.39
C ASN A 169 -32.64 3.56 15.92
N ASN A 170 -31.47 4.10 15.58
CA ASN A 170 -30.97 5.39 16.08
C ASN A 170 -30.38 6.23 14.94
N PRO A 171 -31.17 6.60 13.92
CA PRO A 171 -30.65 7.17 12.68
C PRO A 171 -30.07 8.59 12.82
N SER A 172 -30.28 9.22 13.97
CA SER A 172 -29.73 10.54 14.30
C SER A 172 -28.62 10.45 15.35
N ALA A 173 -28.09 9.27 15.64
CA ALA A 173 -26.98 9.10 16.57
C ALA A 173 -25.74 9.78 16.01
N GLY A 174 -25.27 10.84 16.68
CA GLY A 174 -24.03 11.50 16.31
C GLY A 174 -22.83 10.58 16.51
N GLN A 175 -21.90 10.57 15.55
CA GLN A 175 -20.68 9.75 15.56
C GLN A 175 -19.78 9.97 16.79
N THR A 176 -19.87 11.14 17.43
CA THR A 176 -19.13 11.48 18.66
C THR A 176 -19.86 11.08 19.95
N SER A 177 -21.10 10.59 19.86
CA SER A 177 -21.89 10.22 21.03
C SER A 177 -21.40 8.92 21.65
N SER A 178 -21.52 8.79 22.97
CA SER A 178 -21.18 7.55 23.69
C SER A 178 -22.02 6.36 23.21
N ALA A 179 -23.25 6.60 22.75
CA ALA A 179 -24.11 5.57 22.18
C ALA A 179 -23.56 5.03 20.84
N TYR A 180 -23.11 5.92 19.95
CA TYR A 180 -22.45 5.52 18.71
C TYR A 180 -21.16 4.75 19.03
N GLN A 181 -20.28 5.31 19.86
CA GLN A 181 -19.00 4.66 20.22
C GLN A 181 -19.18 3.28 20.87
N ALA A 182 -20.28 3.05 21.59
CA ALA A 182 -20.56 1.74 22.18
C ALA A 182 -20.98 0.67 21.16
N ASN A 183 -21.57 1.08 20.02
CA ASN A 183 -22.21 0.18 19.07
C ASN A 183 -21.54 0.16 17.69
N CYS A 184 -20.68 1.13 17.39
CA CYS A 184 -20.06 1.31 16.08
C CYS A 184 -18.53 1.30 16.15
N PRO A 185 -17.87 0.81 15.09
CA PRO A 185 -16.44 1.02 14.83
C PRO A 185 -16.04 2.50 14.68
N SER A 186 -14.80 2.76 14.28
CA SER A 186 -14.37 4.14 14.00
C SER A 186 -15.24 4.75 12.91
N PRO A 187 -15.65 6.02 13.04
CA PRO A 187 -16.20 6.82 11.93
C PRO A 187 -15.09 7.62 11.20
N ASP A 188 -13.85 7.14 11.29
CA ASP A 188 -12.65 7.78 10.73
C ASP A 188 -11.81 6.66 10.12
N GLU A 189 -12.14 6.29 8.88
CA GLU A 189 -11.59 5.15 8.16
C GLU A 189 -10.18 5.49 7.68
N SER A 190 -9.16 4.77 8.15
CA SER A 190 -7.76 5.06 7.80
C SER A 190 -7.07 3.79 7.28
N GLY A 191 -7.53 3.28 6.14
CA GLY A 191 -7.06 2.03 5.55
C GLY A 191 -5.60 2.06 5.10
N ILE A 192 -5.13 3.15 4.49
CA ILE A 192 -3.72 3.31 4.09
C ILE A 192 -2.84 3.41 5.33
N TYR A 193 -3.29 4.11 6.37
CA TYR A 193 -2.60 4.13 7.65
C TYR A 193 -2.51 2.73 8.28
N ALA A 194 -3.62 2.01 8.36
CA ALA A 194 -3.66 0.65 8.93
C ALA A 194 -2.76 -0.32 8.13
N ALA A 195 -2.74 -0.21 6.80
CA ALA A 195 -1.81 -0.95 5.95
C ALA A 195 -0.34 -0.58 6.22
N ASN A 196 -0.02 0.70 6.42
CA ASN A 196 1.30 1.16 6.84
C ASN A 196 1.74 0.49 8.16
N MET A 197 0.83 0.39 9.13
CA MET A 197 1.12 -0.29 10.40
C MET A 197 1.33 -1.80 10.22
N THR A 198 0.56 -2.45 9.34
CA THR A 198 0.77 -3.86 8.98
C THR A 198 2.17 -4.09 8.40
N VAL A 199 2.59 -3.24 7.47
CA VAL A 199 3.92 -3.32 6.84
C VAL A 199 5.03 -3.17 7.89
N GLN A 200 4.88 -2.17 8.77
CA GLN A 200 5.84 -1.89 9.83
C GLN A 200 5.95 -3.01 10.86
N ASN A 201 4.82 -3.53 11.32
CA ASN A 201 4.76 -4.45 12.46
C ASN A 201 4.85 -5.92 12.05
N ASN A 202 4.56 -6.24 10.79
CA ASN A 202 4.51 -7.59 10.24
C ASN A 202 3.80 -8.60 11.17
N PRO A 203 2.52 -8.34 11.52
CA PRO A 203 1.79 -9.16 12.48
C PRO A 203 1.81 -10.63 12.06
N ASN A 204 2.06 -11.52 13.02
CA ASN A 204 2.12 -12.97 12.82
C ASN A 204 3.15 -13.43 11.75
N GLY A 205 4.13 -12.59 11.40
CA GLY A 205 5.10 -12.87 10.34
C GLY A 205 4.45 -13.05 8.97
N PHE A 206 3.34 -12.34 8.73
CA PHE A 206 2.51 -12.45 7.53
C PHE A 206 3.28 -12.14 6.24
N ILE A 207 3.97 -11.00 6.20
CA ILE A 207 4.74 -10.52 5.04
C ILE A 207 6.08 -11.25 4.99
N ARG A 208 6.28 -12.03 3.93
CA ARG A 208 7.51 -12.75 3.59
C ARG A 208 8.41 -11.84 2.78
N SER A 209 9.70 -11.82 3.05
CA SER A 209 10.66 -10.97 2.32
C SER A 209 10.75 -11.29 0.82
N ASP A 210 10.58 -12.57 0.43
CA ASP A 210 10.70 -13.07 -0.94
C ASP A 210 9.38 -13.17 -1.72
N ALA A 211 8.28 -12.67 -1.15
CA ALA A 211 6.96 -12.63 -1.79
C ALA A 211 6.62 -11.25 -2.38
N HIS A 212 5.78 -11.25 -3.41
CA HIS A 212 5.04 -10.05 -3.80
C HIS A 212 4.09 -9.64 -2.68
N LEU A 213 3.96 -8.34 -2.39
CA LEU A 213 2.87 -7.84 -1.55
C LEU A 213 1.77 -7.23 -2.42
N ALA A 214 0.55 -7.74 -2.27
CA ALA A 214 -0.66 -7.17 -2.82
C ALA A 214 -1.52 -6.64 -1.66
N ILE A 215 -2.04 -5.43 -1.78
CA ILE A 215 -2.96 -4.82 -0.80
C ILE A 215 -4.26 -4.51 -1.53
N VAL A 216 -5.40 -4.93 -1.00
CA VAL A 216 -6.73 -4.72 -1.57
C VAL A 216 -7.54 -3.89 -0.59
N PHE A 217 -7.75 -2.61 -0.91
CA PHE A 217 -8.62 -1.72 -0.14
C PHE A 217 -10.07 -1.93 -0.55
N ILE A 218 -10.96 -2.13 0.42
CA ILE A 218 -12.39 -2.30 0.21
C ILE A 218 -13.08 -1.29 1.12
N GLY A 219 -13.84 -0.36 0.55
CA GLY A 219 -14.56 0.63 1.33
C GLY A 219 -15.49 1.49 0.49
N ASP A 220 -16.61 1.88 1.08
CA ASP A 220 -17.58 2.83 0.54
C ASP A 220 -17.25 4.28 0.91
N GLU A 221 -16.16 4.48 1.66
CA GLU A 221 -15.57 5.76 2.00
C GLU A 221 -14.09 5.86 1.57
N ASP A 222 -13.53 7.07 1.58
CA ASP A 222 -12.09 7.30 1.38
C ASP A 222 -11.32 7.31 2.70
N GLU A 223 -10.00 7.36 2.62
CA GLU A 223 -9.15 7.65 3.79
C GLU A 223 -9.63 8.92 4.53
N ARG A 224 -9.66 8.85 5.85
CA ARG A 224 -10.24 9.85 6.76
C ARG A 224 -11.68 10.23 6.42
N SER A 225 -12.47 9.29 5.90
CA SER A 225 -13.87 9.49 5.47
C SER A 225 -14.03 10.64 4.47
N SER A 226 -13.00 10.93 3.65
CA SER A 226 -12.92 12.13 2.80
C SER A 226 -12.95 13.48 3.54
N LEU A 227 -12.87 13.52 4.88
CA LEU A 227 -12.99 14.76 5.66
C LEU A 227 -11.70 15.59 5.68
N TYR A 228 -10.58 15.01 5.24
CA TYR A 228 -9.26 15.66 5.22
C TYR A 228 -9.15 16.92 4.36
N HIS A 229 -10.05 17.12 3.41
CA HIS A 229 -10.12 18.31 2.56
C HIS A 229 -11.29 19.23 2.94
N GLN A 230 -11.93 18.97 4.09
CA GLN A 230 -13.06 19.73 4.61
C GLN A 230 -12.75 20.33 5.99
N THR A 231 -12.03 19.60 6.84
CA THR A 231 -11.70 20.02 8.21
C THR A 231 -10.31 19.58 8.64
N ALA A 232 -9.59 20.47 9.33
CA ALA A 232 -8.24 20.21 9.84
C ALA A 232 -8.21 19.12 10.93
N SER A 233 -9.35 18.81 11.55
CA SER A 233 -9.44 17.71 12.54
C SER A 233 -9.21 16.34 11.91
N TYR A 234 -9.43 16.23 10.60
CA TYR A 234 -9.24 15.02 9.80
C TYR A 234 -8.03 15.15 8.87
N ALA A 235 -7.09 16.03 9.19
CA ALA A 235 -5.91 16.24 8.36
C ALA A 235 -5.15 14.93 8.13
N LEU A 236 -4.78 14.68 6.87
CA LEU A 236 -3.95 13.54 6.47
C LEU A 236 -2.62 13.58 7.22
N ALA A 237 -2.34 12.54 8.00
CA ALA A 237 -1.01 12.21 8.43
C ALA A 237 -0.18 11.72 7.24
N VAL A 238 1.15 11.73 7.39
CA VAL A 238 2.04 11.17 6.35
C VAL A 238 1.69 9.70 6.08
N ALA A 239 1.32 8.93 7.10
CA ALA A 239 0.93 7.52 6.95
C ALA A 239 -0.42 7.29 6.24
N ASP A 240 -1.25 8.33 6.07
CA ASP A 240 -2.48 8.26 5.27
C ASP A 240 -2.19 8.35 3.76
N LEU A 241 -0.96 8.75 3.37
CA LEU A 241 -0.61 9.00 1.98
C LEU A 241 -0.16 7.73 1.23
N PRO A 242 -0.68 7.45 0.03
CA PRO A 242 -0.25 6.32 -0.80
C PRO A 242 1.25 6.24 -1.03
N GLN A 243 1.90 7.38 -1.31
CA GLN A 243 3.35 7.43 -1.51
C GLN A 243 4.12 7.04 -0.25
N ALA A 244 3.60 7.36 0.94
CA ALA A 244 4.24 6.97 2.19
C ALA A 244 4.16 5.45 2.41
N LEU A 245 3.06 4.81 2.04
CA LEU A 245 2.93 3.35 2.07
C LEU A 245 3.92 2.67 1.10
N ILE A 246 4.06 3.19 -0.12
CA ILE A 246 5.07 2.71 -1.08
C ILE A 246 6.47 2.81 -0.47
N ASN A 247 6.81 3.98 0.08
CA ASN A 247 8.11 4.22 0.70
C ASN A 247 8.33 3.31 1.93
N LYS A 248 7.28 3.06 2.71
CA LYS A 248 7.32 2.17 3.88
C LYS A 248 7.62 0.73 3.47
N VAL A 249 6.97 0.21 2.43
CA VAL A 249 7.21 -1.14 1.92
C VAL A 249 8.65 -1.29 1.47
N GLU A 250 9.16 -0.36 0.67
CA GLU A 250 10.52 -0.46 0.13
C GLU A 250 11.59 -0.23 1.21
N ALA A 251 11.35 0.64 2.19
CA ALA A 251 12.25 0.83 3.33
C ALA A 251 12.29 -0.39 4.27
N THR A 252 11.16 -1.07 4.45
CA THR A 252 11.04 -2.24 5.36
C THR A 252 11.45 -3.54 4.66
N TYR A 253 11.14 -3.66 3.37
CA TYR A 253 11.42 -4.82 2.53
C TYR A 253 12.05 -4.38 1.20
N PRO A 254 13.35 -4.06 1.22
CA PRO A 254 14.13 -3.75 0.02
C PRO A 254 13.83 -4.63 -1.20
N GLY A 255 13.48 -4.01 -2.33
CA GLY A 255 13.24 -4.70 -3.59
C GLY A 255 11.96 -5.54 -3.64
N LYS A 256 11.08 -5.46 -2.64
CA LYS A 256 9.77 -6.11 -2.64
C LYS A 256 8.86 -5.46 -3.68
N SER A 257 8.22 -6.27 -4.53
CA SER A 257 7.18 -5.75 -5.41
C SER A 257 5.89 -5.47 -4.64
N LEU A 258 5.25 -4.33 -4.94
CA LEU A 258 3.99 -3.90 -4.35
C LEU A 258 2.94 -3.65 -5.43
N LYS A 259 1.73 -4.14 -5.20
CA LYS A 259 0.52 -3.71 -5.89
C LYS A 259 -0.55 -3.36 -4.89
N MET A 260 -1.18 -2.22 -5.11
CA MET A 260 -2.36 -1.81 -4.39
C MET A 260 -3.53 -1.89 -5.36
N HIS A 261 -4.62 -2.46 -4.90
CA HIS A 261 -5.89 -2.59 -5.61
C HIS A 261 -6.96 -1.96 -4.75
N SER A 262 -8.07 -1.59 -5.37
CA SER A 262 -9.19 -1.00 -4.64
C SER A 262 -10.52 -1.56 -5.14
N ILE A 263 -11.50 -1.62 -4.27
CA ILE A 263 -12.91 -1.85 -4.57
C ILE A 263 -13.67 -0.74 -3.83
N ILE A 264 -14.06 0.29 -4.56
CA ILE A 264 -14.46 1.59 -4.01
C ILE A 264 -15.54 2.24 -4.85
N VAL A 265 -16.15 3.31 -4.35
CA VAL A 265 -16.89 4.26 -5.19
C VAL A 265 -15.89 5.01 -6.06
N ARG A 266 -15.93 4.80 -7.37
CA ARG A 266 -14.89 5.30 -8.28
C ARG A 266 -14.89 6.85 -8.37
N PRO A 267 -13.76 7.52 -8.10
CA PRO A 267 -13.66 8.98 -8.19
C PRO A 267 -13.57 9.53 -9.62
N GLY A 268 -13.50 8.65 -10.63
CA GLY A 268 -13.32 9.02 -12.03
C GLY A 268 -11.86 9.14 -12.46
N ALA A 269 -11.62 9.73 -13.63
CA ALA A 269 -10.29 9.86 -14.22
C ALA A 269 -9.47 10.97 -13.53
N LEU A 270 -8.16 10.74 -13.41
CA LEU A 270 -7.21 11.79 -13.03
C LEU A 270 -7.01 12.73 -14.23
N THR A 271 -7.02 14.03 -13.98
CA THR A 271 -6.70 15.06 -14.99
C THR A 271 -5.20 15.41 -15.02
N VAL A 272 -4.43 14.85 -14.09
CA VAL A 272 -2.97 15.00 -13.93
C VAL A 272 -2.31 13.64 -13.80
N SER A 273 -0.98 13.59 -13.82
CA SER A 273 -0.27 12.33 -13.55
C SER A 273 -0.53 11.83 -12.11
N PRO A 274 -0.51 10.50 -11.85
CA PRO A 274 -0.63 9.97 -10.49
C PRO A 274 0.39 10.58 -9.51
N GLN A 275 1.63 10.80 -9.94
CA GLN A 275 2.64 11.43 -9.08
C GLN A 275 2.27 12.87 -8.73
N GLU A 276 1.77 13.65 -9.70
CA GLU A 276 1.34 15.02 -9.44
C GLU A 276 0.14 15.05 -8.48
N ALA A 277 -0.82 14.13 -8.65
CA ALA A 277 -1.94 13.98 -7.70
C ALA A 277 -1.42 13.65 -6.29
N SER A 278 -0.46 12.74 -6.17
CA SER A 278 0.18 12.43 -4.88
C SER A 278 0.82 13.65 -4.23
N ASN A 279 1.50 14.49 -5.01
CA ASN A 279 2.09 15.72 -4.50
C ASN A 279 1.01 16.70 -4.03
N ARG A 280 -0.13 16.80 -4.75
CA ARG A 280 -1.26 17.65 -4.35
C ARG A 280 -1.90 17.17 -3.04
N PHE A 281 -2.11 15.86 -2.85
CA PHE A 281 -2.63 15.33 -1.59
C PHE A 281 -1.75 15.68 -0.38
N ALA A 282 -0.43 15.58 -0.54
CA ALA A 282 0.52 15.97 0.50
C ALA A 282 0.43 17.46 0.87
N MET A 283 -0.10 18.30 -0.02
CA MET A 283 -0.25 19.74 0.17
C MET A 283 -1.60 20.16 0.74
N ILE A 284 -2.59 19.26 0.86
CA ILE A 284 -3.94 19.60 1.34
C ILE A 284 -3.89 20.26 2.72
N ASN A 285 -3.07 19.75 3.63
CA ASN A 285 -2.99 20.24 5.00
C ASN A 285 -1.69 21.00 5.30
N ALA A 286 -0.97 21.43 4.25
CA ALA A 286 0.29 22.14 4.40
C ALA A 286 0.07 23.49 5.11
N GLY A 287 0.66 23.66 6.30
CA GLY A 287 0.54 24.87 7.11
C GLY A 287 -0.53 24.83 8.21
N GLY A 288 -1.05 23.65 8.56
CA GLY A 288 -1.94 23.48 9.72
C GLY A 288 -3.41 23.85 9.46
N GLY A 289 -3.80 24.02 8.20
CA GLY A 289 -5.17 24.25 7.76
C GLY A 289 -5.44 23.58 6.42
N VAL A 290 -6.73 23.46 6.08
CA VAL A 290 -7.18 22.81 4.84
C VAL A 290 -7.03 23.78 3.66
N ASN A 291 -6.30 23.36 2.63
CA ASN A 291 -6.17 24.07 1.37
C ASN A 291 -7.07 23.42 0.30
N ALA A 292 -8.24 24.02 0.08
CA ALA A 292 -9.23 23.55 -0.88
C ALA A 292 -8.73 23.57 -2.35
N SER A 293 -7.67 24.31 -2.69
CA SER A 293 -7.09 24.28 -4.03
C SER A 293 -6.43 22.94 -4.37
N TYR A 294 -6.14 22.11 -3.36
CA TYR A 294 -5.64 20.75 -3.52
C TYR A 294 -6.70 19.70 -3.18
N ALA A 295 -7.96 20.08 -3.06
CA ALA A 295 -9.04 19.11 -2.85
C ALA A 295 -9.14 18.16 -4.05
N PRO A 296 -9.43 16.87 -3.84
CA PRO A 296 -9.37 15.86 -4.89
C PRO A 296 -10.28 16.14 -6.09
N GLN A 297 -11.41 16.82 -5.88
CA GLN A 297 -12.35 17.22 -6.93
C GLN A 297 -11.73 18.18 -7.97
N THR A 298 -10.58 18.78 -7.67
CA THR A 298 -9.86 19.67 -8.60
C THR A 298 -9.00 18.91 -9.61
N PHE A 299 -8.72 17.62 -9.37
CA PHE A 299 -7.88 16.79 -10.25
C PHE A 299 -8.39 15.36 -10.49
N PHE A 300 -9.58 15.04 -9.96
CA PHE A 300 -10.40 13.91 -10.37
C PHE A 300 -11.66 14.41 -11.07
N SER A 301 -12.08 13.71 -12.14
CA SER A 301 -13.25 14.08 -12.93
C SER A 301 -14.03 12.86 -13.40
N GLY A 302 -15.35 12.97 -13.44
CA GLY A 302 -16.23 11.89 -13.92
C GLY A 302 -16.40 10.73 -12.94
N GLY A 303 -16.50 11.04 -11.64
CA GLY A 303 -16.83 10.04 -10.62
C GLY A 303 -18.19 9.39 -10.84
N ASP A 304 -18.35 8.16 -10.34
CA ASP A 304 -19.59 7.41 -10.45
C ASP A 304 -20.64 7.90 -9.45
N ALA A 305 -21.35 8.96 -9.84
CA ALA A 305 -22.41 9.54 -9.02
C ALA A 305 -23.59 8.58 -8.78
N GLY A 306 -23.80 7.61 -9.68
CA GLY A 306 -24.82 6.59 -9.51
C GLY A 306 -24.47 5.67 -8.35
N CYS A 307 -23.24 5.17 -8.33
CA CYS A 307 -22.72 4.38 -7.24
C CYS A 307 -22.69 5.16 -5.91
N LEU A 308 -22.18 6.39 -5.93
CA LEU A 308 -22.15 7.24 -4.72
C LEU A 308 -23.53 7.41 -4.10
N ASN A 309 -24.56 7.63 -4.94
CA ASN A 309 -25.94 7.74 -4.47
C ASN A 309 -26.47 6.44 -3.89
N ILE A 310 -26.12 5.28 -4.45
CA ILE A 310 -26.51 3.98 -3.89
C ILE A 310 -25.91 3.84 -2.49
N GLN A 311 -24.60 4.03 -2.36
CA GLN A 311 -23.89 3.85 -1.08
C GLN A 311 -24.39 4.82 -0.01
N SER A 312 -24.60 6.09 -0.37
CA SER A 312 -25.14 7.11 0.55
C SER A 312 -26.57 6.86 1.04
N ASN A 313 -27.29 5.90 0.44
CA ASN A 313 -28.66 5.55 0.82
C ASN A 313 -28.79 4.12 1.38
N GLN A 314 -27.68 3.37 1.50
CA GLN A 314 -27.72 1.99 2.01
C GLN A 314 -27.99 1.93 3.52
N THR A 315 -27.32 2.78 4.30
CA THR A 315 -27.43 2.78 5.77
C THR A 315 -27.79 4.17 6.27
N ASN A 316 -28.85 4.23 7.07
CA ASN A 316 -29.38 5.51 7.55
C ASN A 316 -28.35 6.22 8.45
N GLY A 317 -28.05 7.47 8.11
CA GLY A 317 -27.07 8.29 8.84
C GLY A 317 -25.60 8.02 8.50
N VAL A 318 -25.31 7.17 7.51
CA VAL A 318 -23.97 6.94 6.96
C VAL A 318 -23.97 7.37 5.50
N LEU A 319 -22.95 8.13 5.09
CA LEU A 319 -22.82 8.63 3.73
C LEU A 319 -21.61 7.96 3.08
N GLY A 320 -21.77 7.47 1.86
CA GLY A 320 -20.62 7.01 1.09
C GLY A 320 -19.78 8.19 0.59
N SER A 321 -18.53 7.92 0.22
CA SER A 321 -17.67 8.87 -0.46
C SER A 321 -16.84 8.21 -1.56
N TYR A 322 -16.33 9.02 -2.49
CA TYR A 322 -15.42 8.52 -3.52
C TYR A 322 -14.07 8.15 -2.90
N GLY A 323 -13.55 6.95 -3.18
CA GLY A 323 -12.25 6.48 -2.67
C GLY A 323 -11.05 7.10 -3.39
N TYR A 324 -10.82 8.41 -3.26
CA TYR A 324 -9.77 9.12 -3.99
C TYR A 324 -8.34 8.63 -3.69
N LEU A 325 -7.99 8.45 -2.42
CA LEU A 325 -6.64 8.02 -2.02
C LEU A 325 -6.42 6.54 -2.32
N TYR A 326 -7.44 5.69 -2.19
CA TYR A 326 -7.38 4.29 -2.60
C TYR A 326 -7.25 4.12 -4.13
N ALA A 327 -7.96 4.94 -4.92
CA ALA A 327 -7.78 5.00 -6.37
C ALA A 327 -6.36 5.46 -6.73
N LEU A 328 -5.86 6.52 -6.08
CA LEU A 328 -4.51 7.00 -6.31
C LEU A 328 -3.45 5.93 -5.97
N ALA A 329 -3.59 5.24 -4.84
CA ALA A 329 -2.73 4.11 -4.46
C ALA A 329 -2.70 3.04 -5.54
N THR A 330 -3.88 2.69 -6.06
CA THR A 330 -4.03 1.72 -7.13
C THR A 330 -3.32 2.16 -8.41
N ARG A 331 -3.47 3.42 -8.83
CA ARG A 331 -2.84 3.97 -10.03
C ARG A 331 -1.33 4.12 -9.90
N LEU A 332 -0.83 4.58 -8.75
CA LEU A 332 0.62 4.71 -8.47
C LEU A 332 1.33 3.37 -8.49
N THR A 333 0.63 2.29 -8.17
CA THR A 333 1.21 0.95 -8.21
C THR A 333 0.79 0.17 -9.44
N GLY A 334 -0.10 0.68 -10.29
CA GLY A 334 -0.59 -0.01 -11.48
C GLY A 334 -1.39 -1.28 -11.16
N GLY A 335 -2.15 -1.27 -10.06
CA GLY A 335 -3.11 -2.31 -9.72
C GLY A 335 -4.44 -2.15 -10.45
N VAL A 336 -5.47 -2.81 -9.92
CA VAL A 336 -6.80 -2.88 -10.53
C VAL A 336 -7.80 -2.10 -9.67
N GLU A 337 -8.49 -1.14 -10.28
CA GLU A 337 -9.57 -0.39 -9.65
C GLU A 337 -10.91 -1.05 -9.90
N GLY A 338 -11.45 -1.67 -8.87
CA GLY A 338 -12.80 -2.15 -8.79
C GLY A 338 -13.84 -1.07 -8.52
N ASP A 339 -15.10 -1.46 -8.64
CA ASP A 339 -16.32 -0.71 -8.37
C ASP A 339 -17.12 -1.48 -7.32
N ILE A 340 -17.39 -0.79 -6.21
CA ILE A 340 -18.13 -1.31 -5.06
C ILE A 340 -19.64 -1.45 -5.34
N CYS A 341 -20.17 -0.76 -6.35
CA CYS A 341 -21.58 -0.91 -6.72
C CYS A 341 -21.81 -1.96 -7.82
N ALA A 342 -20.75 -2.64 -8.26
CA ALA A 342 -20.90 -3.66 -9.27
C ALA A 342 -21.80 -4.81 -8.78
N SER A 343 -22.72 -5.22 -9.64
CA SER A 343 -23.60 -6.36 -9.38
C SER A 343 -22.87 -7.71 -9.35
N ASP A 344 -21.64 -7.77 -9.88
CA ASP A 344 -20.76 -8.93 -9.79
C ASP A 344 -19.30 -8.55 -9.54
N TYR A 345 -18.80 -8.96 -8.39
CA TYR A 345 -17.39 -8.83 -8.00
C TYR A 345 -16.49 -9.91 -8.62
N GLY A 346 -17.07 -10.96 -9.23
CA GLY A 346 -16.32 -12.09 -9.77
C GLY A 346 -15.28 -11.67 -10.81
N SER A 347 -15.67 -10.83 -11.77
CA SER A 347 -14.74 -10.32 -12.81
C SER A 347 -13.65 -9.43 -12.23
N GLN A 348 -13.98 -8.62 -11.22
CA GLN A 348 -13.04 -7.69 -10.61
C GLN A 348 -12.01 -8.42 -9.75
N LEU A 349 -12.46 -9.39 -8.95
CA LEU A 349 -11.58 -10.25 -8.17
C LEU A 349 -10.74 -11.14 -9.09
N ALA A 350 -11.28 -11.62 -10.21
CA ALA A 350 -10.49 -12.32 -11.22
C ALA A 350 -9.40 -11.42 -11.80
N ASN A 351 -9.73 -10.19 -12.20
CA ASN A 351 -8.74 -9.22 -12.71
C ASN A 351 -7.66 -8.89 -11.67
N ILE A 352 -8.04 -8.75 -10.39
CA ILE A 352 -7.09 -8.55 -9.29
C ILE A 352 -6.19 -9.79 -9.16
N GLY A 353 -6.77 -11.00 -9.13
CA GLY A 353 -6.02 -12.25 -9.07
C GLY A 353 -5.10 -12.47 -10.29
N ASP A 354 -5.52 -11.98 -11.45
CA ASP A 354 -4.73 -12.00 -12.68
C ASP A 354 -3.55 -11.05 -12.60
N ASN A 355 -3.79 -9.79 -12.24
CA ASN A 355 -2.75 -8.79 -12.03
C ASN A 355 -1.75 -9.24 -10.96
N ILE A 356 -2.22 -9.85 -9.87
CA ILE A 356 -1.37 -10.43 -8.82
C ILE A 356 -0.48 -11.56 -9.38
N GLY A 357 -1.08 -12.49 -10.15
CA GLY A 357 -0.36 -13.58 -10.79
C GLY A 357 0.64 -13.15 -11.87
N GLU A 358 0.46 -11.96 -12.45
CA GLU A 358 1.37 -11.37 -13.44
C GLU A 358 2.43 -10.46 -12.80
N SER A 359 2.23 -10.02 -11.55
CA SER A 359 3.05 -9.01 -10.88
C SER A 359 4.44 -9.46 -10.44
N PHE A 360 4.84 -10.67 -10.81
CA PHE A 360 6.17 -11.20 -10.55
C PHE A 360 7.29 -10.51 -11.35
N ALA A 361 6.92 -9.70 -12.36
CA ALA A 361 7.85 -9.03 -13.27
C ALA A 361 7.93 -7.51 -13.13
N GLN A 362 7.48 -6.93 -12.02
CA GLN A 362 7.54 -5.48 -11.84
C GLN A 362 7.98 -5.08 -10.46
N ARG A 363 8.58 -3.89 -10.35
CA ARG A 363 9.00 -3.30 -9.08
C ARG A 363 8.61 -1.85 -8.99
N THR A 364 8.19 -1.44 -7.79
CA THR A 364 7.94 -0.04 -7.49
C THR A 364 9.27 0.62 -7.13
N LEU A 365 9.50 1.80 -7.69
CA LEU A 365 10.65 2.67 -7.46
C LEU A 365 10.26 3.78 -6.49
N TYR A 366 11.25 4.38 -5.83
CA TYR A 366 11.04 5.45 -4.84
C TYR A 366 10.50 6.76 -5.43
N CYS A 367 10.61 6.98 -6.74
CA CYS A 367 10.14 8.19 -7.41
C CYS A 367 9.64 7.88 -8.83
N ALA A 368 8.77 8.75 -9.32
CA ALA A 368 8.46 8.81 -10.73
C ALA A 368 9.62 9.46 -11.51
N ASN A 369 9.96 8.90 -12.67
CA ASN A 369 11.05 9.35 -13.54
C ASN A 369 12.46 9.23 -12.90
N PRO A 370 12.91 8.00 -12.58
CA PRO A 370 14.26 7.77 -12.06
C PRO A 370 15.32 8.25 -13.06
N GLY A 371 16.35 8.93 -12.56
CA GLY A 371 17.52 9.32 -13.33
C GLY A 371 18.64 8.28 -13.26
N GLN A 372 19.46 8.17 -14.30
CA GLN A 372 20.72 7.42 -14.20
C GLN A 372 21.71 8.19 -13.31
N ILE A 373 22.60 7.46 -12.66
CA ILE A 373 23.72 8.04 -11.90
C ILE A 373 24.67 8.77 -12.84
N ASP A 374 25.00 8.10 -13.95
CA ASP A 374 25.86 8.61 -15.01
C ASP A 374 25.49 7.91 -16.34
N LEU A 375 26.08 8.38 -17.44
CA LEU A 375 25.79 7.88 -18.79
C LEU A 375 26.37 6.48 -19.09
N GLN A 376 27.26 5.97 -18.23
CA GLN A 376 28.01 4.72 -18.42
C GLN A 376 27.45 3.59 -17.56
N THR A 377 26.83 3.91 -16.44
CA THR A 377 26.24 2.97 -15.50
C THR A 377 24.79 2.68 -15.91
N PRO A 378 24.50 1.46 -16.40
CA PRO A 378 23.13 1.08 -16.73
C PRO A 378 22.28 1.03 -15.47
N MET A 379 21.04 1.51 -15.59
CA MET A 379 20.11 1.56 -14.46
C MET A 379 19.72 0.16 -13.96
N VAL A 380 19.76 -0.84 -14.85
CA VAL A 380 19.56 -2.25 -14.52
C VAL A 380 20.67 -3.09 -15.11
N THR A 381 21.24 -3.97 -14.29
CA THR A 381 22.13 -5.05 -14.75
C THR A 381 21.53 -6.40 -14.40
N PHE A 382 21.62 -7.38 -15.29
CA PHE A 382 21.09 -8.72 -15.06
C PHE A 382 22.22 -9.72 -14.76
N THR A 383 21.99 -10.59 -13.78
CA THR A 383 22.88 -11.70 -13.41
C THR A 383 22.09 -13.00 -13.34
N PRO A 384 22.40 -14.06 -14.12
CA PRO A 384 23.42 -14.12 -15.17
C PRO A 384 23.20 -13.07 -16.27
N ALA A 385 24.26 -12.77 -17.03
CA ALA A 385 24.23 -11.76 -18.06
C ALA A 385 23.08 -11.97 -19.06
N ASN A 386 22.54 -10.86 -19.53
CA ASN A 386 21.25 -10.72 -20.19
C ASN A 386 21.03 -11.70 -21.38
N ASN A 387 20.11 -12.66 -21.22
CA ASN A 387 19.64 -13.58 -22.28
C ASN A 387 18.26 -13.17 -22.84
N GLY A 388 18.05 -11.88 -23.11
CA GLY A 388 16.80 -11.36 -23.69
C GLY A 388 15.84 -10.69 -22.70
N ASN A 389 16.27 -10.46 -21.45
CA ASN A 389 15.56 -9.63 -20.47
C ASN A 389 15.66 -8.15 -20.87
N ALA A 390 14.52 -7.50 -21.06
CA ALA A 390 14.40 -6.06 -21.22
C ALA A 390 13.65 -5.46 -20.02
N TYR A 391 13.67 -4.13 -19.92
CA TYR A 391 12.82 -3.42 -18.98
C TYR A 391 12.23 -2.14 -19.58
N SER A 392 11.12 -1.69 -19.02
CA SER A 392 10.52 -0.38 -19.28
C SER A 392 10.13 0.29 -17.95
N ILE A 393 9.97 1.61 -17.94
CA ILE A 393 9.48 2.36 -16.77
C ILE A 393 8.18 3.06 -17.12
N SER A 394 7.19 2.94 -16.25
CA SER A 394 5.94 3.70 -16.29
C SER A 394 5.73 4.39 -14.94
N GLY A 395 5.88 5.72 -14.91
CA GLY A 395 5.85 6.48 -13.66
C GLY A 395 6.98 6.06 -12.71
N ASN A 396 6.59 5.47 -11.57
CA ASN A 396 7.48 4.91 -10.56
C ASN A 396 7.51 3.37 -10.59
N ILE A 397 7.14 2.72 -11.70
CA ILE A 397 7.14 1.26 -11.82
C ILE A 397 8.11 0.86 -12.91
N ILE A 398 9.03 -0.06 -12.59
CA ILE A 398 9.84 -0.76 -13.59
C ILE A 398 9.19 -2.11 -13.92
N HIS A 399 9.02 -2.38 -15.21
CA HIS A 399 8.50 -3.63 -15.76
C HIS A 399 9.64 -4.40 -16.42
N PHE A 400 9.79 -5.68 -16.12
CA PHE A 400 10.70 -6.59 -16.80
C PHE A 400 9.94 -7.37 -17.87
N ASN A 401 10.50 -7.45 -19.08
CA ASN A 401 9.93 -8.21 -20.19
C ASN A 401 11.02 -9.02 -20.92
N PRO A 402 10.96 -10.36 -20.93
CA PRO A 402 9.99 -11.21 -20.21
C PRO A 402 10.15 -11.11 -18.69
N ASN A 403 9.24 -11.74 -17.95
CA ASN A 403 9.36 -11.90 -16.50
C ASN A 403 10.73 -12.49 -16.15
N LEU A 404 11.36 -12.00 -15.07
CA LEU A 404 12.66 -12.50 -14.64
C LEU A 404 12.58 -14.02 -14.41
N ALA A 405 13.38 -14.79 -15.15
CA ALA A 405 13.42 -16.24 -15.00
C ALA A 405 14.01 -16.62 -13.63
N PRO A 406 13.57 -17.73 -13.00
CA PRO A 406 14.15 -18.21 -11.74
C PRO A 406 15.69 -18.25 -11.78
N GLY A 407 16.32 -17.72 -10.73
CA GLY A 407 17.78 -17.62 -10.64
C GLY A 407 18.39 -16.39 -11.32
N THR A 408 17.61 -15.58 -12.05
CA THR A 408 18.04 -14.26 -12.54
C THR A 408 17.99 -13.24 -11.40
N GLN A 409 18.89 -12.27 -11.36
CA GLN A 409 18.84 -11.10 -10.48
C GLN A 409 18.93 -9.86 -11.37
N ALA A 410 18.03 -8.91 -11.19
CA ALA A 410 18.13 -7.58 -11.75
C ALA A 410 18.69 -6.65 -10.67
N TYR A 411 19.91 -6.17 -10.81
CA TYR A 411 20.48 -5.18 -9.91
C TYR A 411 20.13 -3.78 -10.41
N LEU A 412 19.36 -3.06 -9.59
CA LEU A 412 18.84 -1.73 -9.88
C LEU A 412 19.75 -0.68 -9.25
N GLN A 413 20.02 0.37 -10.03
CA GLN A 413 20.85 1.48 -9.62
C GLN A 413 20.34 2.78 -10.27
N TYR A 414 19.71 3.67 -9.49
CA TYR A 414 19.07 4.88 -10.01
C TYR A 414 19.08 6.03 -9.00
N THR A 415 18.77 7.24 -9.49
CA THR A 415 18.64 8.45 -8.68
C THR A 415 17.20 8.96 -8.67
N CYS A 416 16.78 9.52 -7.54
CA CYS A 416 15.57 10.31 -7.39
C CYS A 416 15.91 11.74 -6.98
N PRO A 417 15.05 12.72 -7.32
CA PRO A 417 15.10 14.05 -6.71
C PRO A 417 15.06 13.95 -5.17
N GLU A 418 15.74 14.87 -4.49
CA GLU A 418 15.73 14.96 -3.02
C GLU A 418 14.35 15.18 -2.41
#